data_AF-A0A0F3IKL1-F1
#
_entry.id   AF-A0A0F3IKL1-F1
#
_cell.length_a   1.000
_cell.length_b   1.000
_cell.length_c   1.000
_cell.angle_alpha   90.00
_cell.angle_beta   90.00
_cell.angle_gamma   90.00
#
_symmetry.space_group_name_H-M   'P 1'
#
loop_
_entity.id
_entity.type
_entity.pdbx_description
1 polymer ?
#
loop_
_entity_poly.entity_id
_entity_poly.type
_entity_poly.pdbx_seq_one_letter_code
_entity_poly.pdbx_strand_id
1 'polypeptide(L)'
;MKMTKIYEGSHQWIMFGRDENKPAKIVDSNQYAVRTANRCLLLEPGGAELFAPMMAAVLHHAPVEQITDLFASHQDPDVISSLGLWDQALSGAKLHAPAAWEGYLRHLGCESIEYVGISDNGGTIKLESVELQLIPAHYLHSPANFHVYDPQAKILMSGKVGSAFESASAPMYVEHFDSHVEKMRYYHQRWMPSNHAKRAWIERVRNLDIDILAPQHGRIFKGDDVKRFLDWFDALQVGIAV
;
A
#
# COMPACT_ATOMS: atom_id res chain seq x y z
N MET A 1 -14.05 10.40 2.78
CA MET A 1 -12.67 10.05 2.38
C MET A 1 -12.16 10.97 1.28
N LYS A 2 -10.95 11.52 1.43
CA LYS A 2 -10.32 12.40 0.44
C LYS A 2 -9.70 11.57 -0.68
N MET A 3 -9.90 12.02 -1.93
CA MET A 3 -9.35 11.41 -3.15
C MET A 3 -8.30 12.35 -3.73
N THR A 4 -7.05 11.91 -3.81
CA THR A 4 -5.92 12.71 -4.30
C THR A 4 -5.27 12.00 -5.48
N LYS A 5 -5.36 12.56 -6.67
CA LYS A 5 -4.56 12.09 -7.81
C LYS A 5 -3.10 12.41 -7.56
N ILE A 6 -2.26 11.38 -7.46
CA ILE A 6 -0.82 11.52 -7.21
C ILE A 6 0.01 11.41 -8.51
N TYR A 7 -0.58 10.83 -9.57
CA TYR A 7 -0.06 10.82 -10.93
C TYR A 7 -1.22 10.75 -11.95
N GLU A 8 -1.03 11.39 -13.10
CA GLU A 8 -1.96 11.46 -14.22
C GLU A 8 -1.15 11.40 -15.54
N GLY A 9 -1.38 10.37 -16.35
CA GLY A 9 -0.71 10.15 -17.63
C GLY A 9 -1.51 9.18 -18.51
N SER A 10 -0.86 8.16 -19.06
CA SER A 10 -1.57 7.06 -19.75
C SER A 10 -2.44 6.20 -18.82
N HIS A 11 -2.19 6.30 -17.52
CA HIS A 11 -2.99 5.75 -16.44
C HIS A 11 -2.94 6.75 -15.26
N GLN A 12 -3.77 6.53 -14.24
CA GLN A 12 -3.85 7.36 -13.05
C GLN A 12 -3.40 6.57 -11.82
N TRP A 13 -2.70 7.25 -10.90
CA TRP A 13 -2.60 6.80 -9.51
C TRP A 13 -3.42 7.73 -8.63
N ILE A 14 -4.34 7.16 -7.88
CA ILE A 14 -5.21 7.88 -6.96
C ILE A 14 -4.94 7.35 -5.56
N MET A 15 -4.68 8.24 -4.62
CA MET A 15 -4.63 7.92 -3.20
C MET A 15 -5.97 8.29 -2.55
N PHE A 16 -6.44 7.41 -1.67
CA PHE A 16 -7.62 7.58 -0.87
C PHE A 16 -7.25 7.53 0.61
N GLY A 17 -7.76 8.45 1.42
CA GLY A 17 -7.51 8.45 2.86
C GLY A 17 -8.04 9.71 3.52
N ARG A 18 -7.58 10.01 4.75
CA ARG A 18 -8.05 11.18 5.52
C ARG A 18 -9.56 11.24 5.60
N ASP A 19 -10.17 10.12 5.99
CA ASP A 19 -11.62 10.07 6.14
C ASP A 19 -12.05 10.76 7.44
N GLU A 20 -12.73 11.90 7.32
CA GLU A 20 -13.23 12.68 8.47
C GLU A 20 -14.25 11.89 9.31
N ASN A 21 -14.90 10.90 8.70
CA ASN A 21 -15.88 10.03 9.36
C ASN A 21 -15.27 8.76 9.97
N LYS A 22 -13.95 8.56 9.85
CA LYS A 22 -13.26 7.37 10.40
C LYS A 22 -13.48 7.30 11.91
N PRO A 23 -13.83 6.12 12.47
CA PRO A 23 -13.94 5.97 13.92
C PRO A 23 -12.64 6.36 14.63
N ALA A 24 -12.78 7.02 15.80
CA ALA A 24 -11.64 7.62 16.50
C ALA A 24 -10.56 6.61 16.93
N LYS A 25 -10.94 5.35 17.19
CA LYS A 25 -10.03 4.28 17.62
C LYS A 25 -9.40 3.47 16.48
N ILE A 26 -9.80 3.74 15.24
CA ILE A 26 -9.23 3.08 14.05
C ILE A 26 -8.02 3.88 13.59
N VAL A 27 -6.94 3.21 13.23
CA VAL A 27 -5.74 3.86 12.69
C VAL A 27 -6.06 4.40 11.29
N ASP A 28 -5.62 5.62 10.97
CA ASP A 28 -5.78 6.15 9.61
C ASP A 28 -4.96 5.35 8.60
N SER A 29 -5.54 5.03 7.45
CA SER A 29 -4.88 4.28 6.39
C SER A 29 -5.08 4.96 5.04
N ASN A 30 -4.11 4.72 4.17
CA ASN A 30 -4.03 5.18 2.80
C ASN A 30 -4.29 3.98 1.90
N GLN A 31 -5.29 4.10 1.05
CA GLN A 31 -5.56 3.17 -0.05
C GLN A 31 -5.10 3.79 -1.34
N TYR A 32 -4.83 2.96 -2.33
CA TYR A 32 -4.39 3.44 -3.64
C TYR A 32 -5.16 2.73 -4.75
N ALA A 33 -5.37 3.41 -5.87
CA ALA A 33 -5.83 2.76 -7.09
C ALA A 33 -4.93 3.13 -8.26
N VAL A 34 -4.65 2.12 -9.09
CA VAL A 34 -4.07 2.31 -10.43
C VAL A 34 -5.20 2.13 -11.43
N ARG A 35 -5.48 3.18 -12.20
CA ARG A 35 -6.63 3.26 -13.09
C ARG A 35 -6.18 3.45 -14.53
N THR A 36 -6.54 2.50 -15.37
CA THR A 36 -6.38 2.54 -16.82
C THR A 36 -7.70 2.89 -17.49
N ALA A 37 -7.80 2.76 -18.82
CA ALA A 37 -9.02 3.07 -19.54
C ALA A 37 -10.18 2.17 -19.12
N ASN A 38 -9.93 0.86 -18.97
CA ASN A 38 -10.99 -0.11 -18.70
C ASN A 38 -10.76 -0.96 -17.45
N ARG A 39 -9.61 -0.84 -16.77
CA ARG A 39 -9.30 -1.63 -15.57
C ARG A 39 -8.79 -0.76 -14.44
N CYS A 40 -9.12 -1.17 -13.22
CA CYS A 40 -8.75 -0.53 -11.97
C CYS A 40 -8.22 -1.60 -11.02
N LEU A 41 -7.00 -1.40 -10.55
CA LEU A 41 -6.39 -2.15 -9.46
C LEU A 41 -6.57 -1.35 -8.18
N LEU A 42 -7.20 -1.92 -7.15
CA LEU A 42 -7.25 -1.35 -5.81
C LEU A 42 -6.15 -1.98 -4.94
N LEU A 43 -5.30 -1.17 -4.33
CA LEU A 43 -4.23 -1.60 -3.45
C LEU A 43 -4.59 -1.27 -2.00
N GLU A 44 -4.37 -2.25 -1.12
CA GLU A 44 -4.68 -2.20 0.32
C GLU A 44 -6.19 -2.00 0.57
N PRO A 45 -7.09 -2.87 0.07
CA PRO A 45 -8.55 -2.65 0.03
C PRO A 45 -9.22 -2.35 1.38
N GLY A 46 -8.50 -2.56 2.49
CA GLY A 46 -8.77 -1.94 3.77
C GLY A 46 -9.47 -2.85 4.76
N GLY A 47 -9.73 -2.29 5.93
CA GLY A 47 -10.53 -2.94 6.96
C GLY A 47 -12.02 -2.99 6.60
N ALA A 48 -12.78 -3.90 7.24
CA ALA A 48 -14.23 -4.02 7.03
C ALA A 48 -14.98 -2.70 7.28
N GLU A 49 -14.51 -1.89 8.24
CA GLU A 49 -15.04 -0.56 8.54
C GLU A 49 -14.85 0.45 7.40
N LEU A 50 -13.89 0.19 6.52
CA LEU A 50 -13.50 1.06 5.42
C LEU A 50 -14.16 0.68 4.09
N PHE A 51 -14.79 -0.49 4.01
CA PHE A 51 -15.37 -1.01 2.77
C PHE A 51 -16.34 -0.02 2.11
N ALA A 52 -17.35 0.45 2.85
CA ALA A 52 -18.37 1.35 2.31
C ALA A 52 -17.80 2.71 1.82
N PRO A 53 -17.00 3.45 2.62
CA PRO A 53 -16.41 4.70 2.15
C PRO A 53 -15.41 4.47 1.00
N MET A 54 -14.65 3.37 1.01
CA MET A 54 -13.70 3.05 -0.07
C MET A 54 -14.45 2.70 -1.38
N MET A 55 -15.49 1.88 -1.31
CA MET A 55 -16.36 1.56 -2.46
C MET A 55 -16.97 2.83 -3.05
N ALA A 56 -17.57 3.69 -2.21
CA ALA A 56 -18.12 4.97 -2.68
C ALA A 56 -17.05 5.82 -3.36
N ALA A 57 -15.83 5.90 -2.79
CA ALA A 57 -14.75 6.70 -3.33
C ALA A 57 -14.21 6.16 -4.67
N VAL A 58 -13.97 4.86 -4.80
CA VAL A 58 -13.45 4.29 -6.06
C VAL A 58 -14.46 4.40 -7.20
N LEU A 59 -15.77 4.37 -6.91
CA LEU A 59 -16.84 4.55 -7.91
C LEU A 59 -16.87 5.94 -8.54
N HIS A 60 -16.24 6.96 -7.94
CA HIS A 60 -16.02 8.25 -8.61
C HIS A 60 -15.01 8.18 -9.77
N HIS A 61 -14.20 7.12 -9.83
CA HIS A 61 -13.10 6.97 -10.78
C HIS A 61 -13.29 5.80 -11.73
N ALA A 62 -13.93 4.73 -11.26
CA ALA A 62 -14.11 3.48 -11.99
C ALA A 62 -15.49 2.89 -11.69
N PRO A 63 -16.30 2.52 -12.69
CA PRO A 63 -17.49 1.71 -12.44
C PRO A 63 -17.06 0.35 -11.85
N VAL A 64 -17.94 -0.30 -11.09
CA VAL A 64 -17.62 -1.50 -10.31
C VAL A 64 -17.08 -2.63 -11.19
N GLU A 65 -17.60 -2.77 -12.41
CA GLU A 65 -17.20 -3.79 -13.38
C GLU A 65 -15.76 -3.63 -13.87
N GLN A 66 -15.18 -2.45 -13.67
CA GLN A 66 -13.80 -2.17 -14.03
C GLN A 66 -12.84 -2.27 -12.84
N ILE A 67 -13.33 -2.57 -11.63
CA ILE A 67 -12.49 -2.92 -10.48
C ILE A 67 -12.15 -4.41 -10.62
N THR A 68 -11.13 -4.70 -11.41
CA THR A 68 -10.80 -6.07 -11.83
C THR A 68 -9.73 -6.73 -10.95
N ASP A 69 -8.99 -5.93 -10.18
CA ASP A 69 -7.88 -6.43 -9.40
C ASP A 69 -7.86 -5.78 -8.02
N LEU A 70 -7.53 -6.59 -7.02
CA LEU A 70 -7.20 -6.19 -5.67
C LEU A 70 -5.75 -6.59 -5.39
N PHE A 71 -5.04 -5.79 -4.60
CA PHE A 71 -3.73 -6.13 -4.09
C PHE A 71 -3.68 -5.97 -2.58
N ALA A 72 -3.18 -6.99 -1.89
CA ALA A 72 -2.90 -6.94 -0.45
C ALA A 72 -1.41 -7.18 -0.22
N SER A 73 -0.69 -6.18 0.30
CA SER A 73 0.74 -6.30 0.60
C SER A 73 1.03 -7.43 1.58
N HIS A 74 0.19 -7.58 2.60
CA HIS A 74 0.28 -8.59 3.66
C HIS A 74 -1.09 -8.84 4.32
N GLN A 75 -1.10 -9.65 5.38
CA GLN A 75 -2.31 -10.21 5.99
C GLN A 75 -2.98 -9.36 7.07
N ASP A 76 -2.45 -8.17 7.39
CA ASP A 76 -2.97 -7.43 8.55
C ASP A 76 -4.43 -6.96 8.33
N PRO A 77 -5.24 -6.82 9.41
CA PRO A 77 -6.65 -6.49 9.28
C PRO A 77 -6.94 -5.15 8.59
N ASP A 78 -6.06 -4.16 8.75
CA ASP A 78 -6.15 -2.85 8.12
C ASP A 78 -5.84 -2.87 6.61
N VAL A 79 -5.30 -3.98 6.11
CA VAL A 79 -5.01 -4.23 4.69
C VAL A 79 -6.19 -4.91 4.00
N ILE A 80 -6.78 -5.94 4.62
CA ILE A 80 -7.56 -6.94 3.89
C ILE A 80 -8.74 -7.56 4.67
N SER A 81 -9.08 -7.08 5.87
CA SER A 81 -10.23 -7.66 6.59
C SER A 81 -11.58 -7.41 5.91
N SER A 82 -11.64 -6.50 4.94
CA SER A 82 -12.81 -6.29 4.07
C SER A 82 -12.95 -7.31 2.93
N LEU A 83 -12.05 -8.29 2.80
CA LEU A 83 -12.00 -9.21 1.65
C LEU A 83 -13.34 -9.88 1.32
N GLY A 84 -14.07 -10.40 2.32
CA GLY A 84 -15.37 -11.01 2.08
C GLY A 84 -16.43 -10.07 1.51
N LEU A 85 -16.35 -8.76 1.81
CA LEU A 85 -17.26 -7.75 1.25
C LEU A 85 -16.89 -7.43 -0.20
N TRP A 86 -15.59 -7.32 -0.50
CA TRP A 86 -15.12 -7.15 -1.87
C TRP A 86 -15.42 -8.37 -2.75
N ASP A 87 -15.28 -9.57 -2.20
CA ASP A 87 -15.61 -10.84 -2.86
C ASP A 87 -17.09 -10.92 -3.26
N GLN A 88 -17.99 -10.36 -2.45
CA GLN A 88 -19.41 -10.28 -2.81
C GLN A 88 -19.71 -9.17 -3.84
N ALA A 89 -18.95 -8.08 -3.80
CA ALA A 89 -19.22 -6.89 -4.61
C ALA A 89 -18.63 -6.96 -6.03
N LEU A 90 -17.52 -7.70 -6.21
CA LEU A 90 -16.79 -7.75 -7.46
C LEU A 90 -17.04 -9.06 -8.19
N SER A 91 -17.34 -8.98 -9.49
CA SER A 91 -17.53 -10.17 -10.33
C SER A 91 -16.26 -10.46 -11.14
N GLY A 92 -15.64 -11.63 -10.92
CA GLY A 92 -14.48 -12.09 -11.70
C GLY A 92 -13.20 -11.31 -11.45
N ALA A 93 -13.06 -10.67 -10.29
CA ALA A 93 -11.85 -9.97 -9.90
C ALA A 93 -10.75 -10.94 -9.44
N LYS A 94 -9.50 -10.44 -9.43
CA LYS A 94 -8.31 -11.16 -8.94
C LYS A 94 -7.79 -10.52 -7.66
N LEU A 95 -7.38 -11.31 -6.67
CA LEU A 95 -6.62 -10.86 -5.51
C LEU A 95 -5.16 -11.25 -5.67
N HIS A 96 -4.29 -10.26 -5.82
CA HIS A 96 -2.84 -10.43 -5.80
C HIS A 96 -2.34 -10.27 -4.36
N ALA A 97 -1.88 -11.36 -3.75
CA ALA A 97 -1.42 -11.38 -2.37
C ALA A 97 -0.32 -12.44 -2.16
N PRO A 98 0.53 -12.35 -1.12
CA PRO A 98 1.58 -13.33 -0.89
C PRO A 98 1.04 -14.76 -0.85
N ALA A 99 1.63 -15.68 -1.63
CA ALA A 99 1.19 -17.08 -1.66
C ALA A 99 1.19 -17.74 -0.28
N ALA A 100 2.11 -17.32 0.61
CA ALA A 100 2.18 -17.76 1.99
C ALA A 100 0.91 -17.47 2.82
N TRP A 101 0.08 -16.51 2.42
CA TRP A 101 -1.13 -16.11 3.14
C TRP A 101 -2.42 -16.68 2.58
N GLU A 102 -2.41 -17.40 1.46
CA GLU A 102 -3.66 -17.82 0.79
C GLU A 102 -4.62 -18.54 1.73
N GLY A 103 -4.16 -19.60 2.39
CA GLY A 103 -5.00 -20.37 3.32
C GLY A 103 -5.51 -19.55 4.49
N TYR A 104 -4.76 -18.53 4.94
CA TYR A 104 -5.14 -17.65 6.04
C TYR A 104 -6.19 -16.62 5.61
N LEU A 105 -6.02 -16.01 4.43
CA LEU A 105 -6.95 -15.01 3.89
C LEU A 105 -8.28 -15.63 3.48
N ARG A 106 -8.30 -16.92 3.12
CA ARG A 106 -9.53 -17.66 2.88
C ARG A 106 -10.46 -17.76 4.10
N HIS A 107 -9.97 -17.50 5.32
CA HIS A 107 -10.85 -17.36 6.49
C HIS A 107 -11.69 -16.07 6.48
N LEU A 108 -11.34 -15.08 5.65
CA LEU A 108 -12.04 -13.80 5.54
C LEU A 108 -13.01 -13.75 4.34
N GLY A 109 -12.83 -14.60 3.34
CA GLY A 109 -13.57 -14.61 2.07
C GLY A 109 -12.71 -15.14 0.91
N CYS A 110 -12.94 -14.66 -0.32
CA CYS A 110 -12.23 -15.08 -1.55
C CYS A 110 -12.74 -16.42 -2.12
N GLU A 111 -14.06 -16.58 -2.15
CA GLU A 111 -14.73 -17.71 -2.79
C GLU A 111 -14.88 -17.49 -4.30
N SER A 112 -15.19 -16.25 -4.72
CA SER A 112 -15.43 -15.90 -6.12
C SER A 112 -14.25 -15.18 -6.77
N ILE A 113 -13.52 -14.38 -5.99
CA ILE A 113 -12.28 -13.74 -6.41
C ILE A 113 -11.20 -14.79 -6.63
N GLU A 114 -10.51 -14.71 -7.77
CA GLU A 114 -9.37 -15.57 -8.07
C GLU A 114 -8.16 -15.14 -7.22
N TYR A 115 -7.66 -16.03 -6.37
CA TYR A 115 -6.44 -15.79 -5.62
C TYR A 115 -5.21 -15.98 -6.51
N VAL A 116 -4.46 -14.91 -6.76
CA VAL A 116 -3.21 -14.90 -7.53
C VAL A 116 -2.05 -14.81 -6.55
N GLY A 117 -1.54 -15.98 -6.14
CA GLY A 117 -0.45 -16.07 -5.17
C GLY A 117 0.87 -15.51 -5.70
N ILE A 118 1.40 -14.51 -5.01
CA ILE A 118 2.69 -13.90 -5.33
C ILE A 118 3.81 -14.76 -4.74
N SER A 119 4.77 -15.18 -5.58
CA SER A 119 5.96 -15.91 -5.14
C SER A 119 6.89 -15.00 -4.33
N ASP A 120 7.71 -15.55 -3.44
CA ASP A 120 8.65 -14.76 -2.59
C ASP A 120 9.62 -13.88 -3.40
N ASN A 121 9.91 -14.23 -4.65
CA ASN A 121 10.75 -13.41 -5.53
C ASN A 121 10.00 -12.22 -6.17
N GLY A 122 8.73 -12.04 -5.82
CA GLY A 122 7.86 -11.03 -6.41
C GLY A 122 7.27 -11.50 -7.73
N GLY A 123 7.12 -10.56 -8.65
CA GLY A 123 6.47 -10.78 -9.94
C GLY A 123 5.96 -9.47 -10.53
N THR A 124 4.95 -9.57 -11.38
CA THR A 124 4.41 -8.44 -12.12
C THR A 124 2.90 -8.53 -12.22
N ILE A 125 2.19 -7.43 -11.99
CA ILE A 125 0.78 -7.28 -12.32
C ILE A 125 0.68 -6.54 -13.67
N LYS A 126 0.02 -7.17 -14.63
CA LYS A 126 -0.29 -6.55 -15.93
C LYS A 126 -1.71 -5.99 -15.94
N LEU A 127 -1.79 -4.67 -15.92
CA LEU A 127 -3.03 -3.91 -15.98
C LEU A 127 -3.12 -3.21 -17.34
N GLU A 128 -3.65 -3.93 -18.34
CA GLU A 128 -3.62 -3.52 -19.75
C GLU A 128 -2.18 -3.26 -20.25
N SER A 129 -1.86 -2.01 -20.60
CA SER A 129 -0.52 -1.57 -21.03
C SER A 129 0.39 -1.19 -19.86
N VAL A 130 -0.13 -1.14 -18.63
CA VAL A 130 0.63 -0.81 -17.42
C VAL A 130 1.21 -2.08 -16.82
N GLU A 131 2.51 -2.05 -16.57
CA GLU A 131 3.24 -3.15 -15.95
C GLU A 131 3.75 -2.73 -14.56
N LEU A 132 3.14 -3.28 -13.51
CA LEU A 132 3.47 -2.98 -12.12
C LEU A 132 4.35 -4.09 -11.54
N GLN A 133 5.48 -3.71 -10.95
CA GLN A 133 6.43 -4.65 -10.36
C GLN A 133 6.12 -4.91 -8.89
N LEU A 134 6.11 -6.18 -8.50
CA LEU A 134 5.92 -6.61 -7.11
C LEU A 134 7.28 -6.77 -6.45
N ILE A 135 7.60 -5.86 -5.53
CA ILE A 135 8.90 -5.76 -4.89
C ILE A 135 8.88 -6.52 -3.55
N PRO A 136 9.72 -7.56 -3.36
CA PRO A 136 9.81 -8.27 -2.08
C PRO A 136 10.18 -7.34 -0.93
N ALA A 137 9.37 -7.38 0.12
CA ALA A 137 9.50 -6.58 1.34
C ALA A 137 9.24 -7.42 2.60
N HIS A 138 9.63 -8.70 2.54
CA HIS A 138 9.53 -9.66 3.64
C HIS A 138 10.14 -9.12 4.93
N TYR A 139 9.47 -9.42 6.03
CA TYR A 139 9.80 -8.96 7.38
C TYR A 139 9.85 -7.43 7.51
N LEU A 140 8.99 -6.70 6.77
CA LEU A 140 8.81 -5.24 6.91
C LEU A 140 7.33 -4.84 7.01
N HIS A 141 6.57 -5.27 8.01
CA HIS A 141 6.96 -6.12 9.16
C HIS A 141 6.56 -7.58 8.99
N SER A 142 5.55 -7.84 8.16
CA SER A 142 5.01 -9.18 7.94
C SER A 142 6.03 -10.11 7.26
N PRO A 143 6.12 -11.40 7.65
CA PRO A 143 7.08 -12.34 7.07
C PRO A 143 6.89 -12.54 5.57
N ALA A 144 5.67 -12.40 5.05
CA ALA A 144 5.39 -12.38 3.62
C ALA A 144 4.72 -11.05 3.26
N ASN A 145 5.47 -10.18 2.58
CA ASN A 145 5.05 -8.81 2.30
C ASN A 145 5.63 -8.32 0.98
N PHE A 146 4.81 -7.61 0.19
CA PHE A 146 5.21 -7.01 -1.09
C PHE A 146 4.82 -5.55 -1.19
N HIS A 147 5.63 -4.79 -1.91
CA HIS A 147 5.34 -3.43 -2.33
C HIS A 147 5.06 -3.40 -3.84
N VAL A 148 4.38 -2.37 -4.32
CA VAL A 148 4.08 -2.21 -5.75
C VAL A 148 4.85 -1.03 -6.30
N TYR A 149 5.68 -1.27 -7.32
CA TYR A 149 6.43 -0.25 -8.02
C TYR A 149 5.90 -0.06 -9.44
N ASP A 150 5.62 1.18 -9.80
CA ASP A 150 5.28 1.59 -11.15
C ASP A 150 6.48 2.30 -11.79
N PRO A 151 7.16 1.69 -12.76
CA PRO A 151 8.31 2.30 -13.42
C PRO A 151 7.94 3.46 -14.35
N GLN A 152 6.70 3.53 -14.84
CA GLN A 152 6.25 4.61 -15.71
C GLN A 152 5.89 5.85 -14.87
N ALA A 153 5.16 5.67 -13.77
CA ALA A 153 4.79 6.74 -12.86
C ALA A 153 5.89 7.08 -11.84
N LYS A 154 6.91 6.21 -11.71
CA LYS A 154 7.99 6.30 -10.71
C LYS A 154 7.46 6.35 -9.28
N ILE A 155 6.45 5.53 -9.00
CA ILE A 155 5.78 5.46 -7.71
C ILE A 155 6.08 4.11 -7.06
N LEU A 156 6.52 4.14 -5.80
CA LEU A 156 6.60 2.95 -4.95
C LEU A 156 5.52 3.03 -3.86
N MET A 157 4.49 2.19 -3.95
CA MET A 157 3.57 1.93 -2.84
C MET A 157 4.29 1.04 -1.82
N SER A 158 4.68 1.61 -0.69
CA SER A 158 5.65 1.03 0.23
C SER A 158 5.04 0.36 1.45
N GLY A 159 3.75 0.02 1.41
CA GLY A 159 3.04 -0.65 2.50
C GLY A 159 3.31 0.03 3.85
N LYS A 160 3.68 -0.74 4.86
CA LYS A 160 3.97 -0.20 6.20
C LYS A 160 5.31 0.55 6.31
N VAL A 161 6.21 0.44 5.32
CA VAL A 161 7.46 1.21 5.30
C VAL A 161 7.18 2.66 4.92
N GLY A 162 7.68 3.61 5.71
CA GLY A 162 7.38 5.04 5.59
C GLY A 162 6.17 5.49 6.41
N SER A 163 5.57 4.58 7.19
CA SER A 163 4.37 4.89 7.96
C SER A 163 4.61 5.84 9.11
N ALA A 164 3.67 6.78 9.28
CA ALA A 164 3.53 7.63 10.44
C ALA A 164 2.06 7.69 10.86
N PHE A 165 1.79 7.71 12.17
CA PHE A 165 0.44 7.97 12.67
C PHE A 165 0.17 9.48 12.66
N GLU A 166 -0.90 9.88 11.97
CA GLU A 166 -1.26 11.26 11.75
C GLU A 166 -2.77 11.46 11.95
N SER A 167 -3.19 12.69 12.20
CA SER A 167 -4.61 13.04 12.24
C SER A 167 -5.21 13.12 10.83
N ALA A 168 -6.55 13.06 10.73
CA ALA A 168 -7.26 13.24 9.47
C ALA A 168 -7.02 14.62 8.82
N SER A 169 -6.61 15.62 9.61
CA SER A 169 -6.26 16.96 9.15
C SER A 169 -4.82 17.11 8.62
N ALA A 170 -3.99 16.06 8.75
CA ALA A 170 -2.60 16.14 8.31
C ALA A 170 -2.50 16.29 6.78
N PRO A 171 -1.54 17.11 6.28
CA PRO A 171 -1.23 17.21 4.86
C PRO A 171 -1.02 15.84 4.20
N MET A 172 -1.30 15.77 2.91
CA MET A 172 -1.11 14.54 2.13
C MET A 172 0.36 14.22 1.90
N TYR A 173 1.18 15.26 1.76
CA TYR A 173 2.59 15.16 1.43
C TYR A 173 3.45 15.56 2.63
N VAL A 174 4.66 15.00 2.67
CA VAL A 174 5.71 15.47 3.57
C VAL A 174 6.16 16.85 3.08
N GLU A 175 6.00 17.87 3.92
CA GLU A 175 6.44 19.25 3.63
C GLU A 175 7.74 19.58 4.38
N HIS A 176 7.96 18.94 5.53
CA HIS A 176 9.10 19.16 6.43
C HIS A 176 9.64 17.83 6.94
N PHE A 177 10.53 17.21 6.16
CA PHE A 177 11.09 15.89 6.43
C PHE A 177 11.63 15.71 7.85
N ASP A 178 12.43 16.65 8.36
CA ASP A 178 13.09 16.52 9.67
C ASP A 178 12.10 16.48 10.83
N SER A 179 10.94 17.14 10.69
CA SER A 179 9.86 17.04 11.67
C SER A 179 9.02 15.76 11.50
N HIS A 180 8.99 15.20 10.28
CA HIS A 180 8.22 14.01 9.96
C HIS A 180 8.92 12.73 10.45
N VAL A 181 10.26 12.67 10.38
CA VAL A 181 11.04 11.51 10.87
C VAL A 181 10.78 11.19 12.34
N GLU A 182 10.54 12.20 13.18
CA GLU A 182 10.22 11.97 14.60
C GLU A 182 8.90 11.23 14.80
N LYS A 183 7.94 11.40 13.88
CA LYS A 183 6.66 10.67 13.90
C LYS A 183 6.81 9.22 13.44
N MET A 184 7.77 8.96 12.56
CA MET A 184 8.03 7.62 12.01
C MET A 184 8.92 6.78 12.91
N ARG A 185 9.80 7.41 13.70
CA ARG A 185 10.90 6.76 14.43
C ARG A 185 10.40 5.60 15.29
N TYR A 186 9.50 5.86 16.22
CA TYR A 186 9.00 4.82 17.13
C TYR A 186 8.35 3.66 16.36
N TYR A 187 7.53 3.98 15.36
CA TYR A 187 6.86 2.97 14.53
C TYR A 187 7.89 2.02 13.88
N HIS A 188 8.89 2.57 13.21
CA HIS A 188 9.87 1.73 12.53
C HIS A 188 10.76 0.97 13.52
N GLN A 189 11.07 1.55 14.68
CA GLN A 189 11.85 0.85 15.72
C GLN A 189 11.09 -0.31 16.38
N ARG A 190 9.76 -0.21 16.47
CA ARG A 190 8.89 -1.17 17.16
C ARG A 190 8.33 -2.27 16.25
N TRP A 191 7.98 -1.93 15.01
CA TRP A 191 7.35 -2.87 14.07
C TRP A 191 8.35 -3.55 13.14
N MET A 192 9.44 -2.88 12.72
CA MET A 192 10.41 -3.52 11.83
C MET A 192 11.30 -4.47 12.65
N PRO A 193 11.29 -5.78 12.38
CA PRO A 193 11.84 -6.80 13.27
C PRO A 193 13.37 -6.85 13.26
N SER A 194 14.04 -6.47 12.17
CA SER A 194 15.50 -6.54 12.09
C SER A 194 16.12 -5.58 11.08
N ASN A 195 17.34 -5.15 11.37
CA ASN A 195 18.17 -4.40 10.42
C ASN A 195 18.54 -5.22 9.17
N HIS A 196 18.56 -6.56 9.26
CA HIS A 196 18.92 -7.43 8.14
C HIS A 196 17.86 -7.36 7.03
N ALA A 197 16.59 -7.62 7.38
CA ALA A 197 15.47 -7.52 6.44
C ALA A 197 15.35 -6.10 5.85
N LYS A 198 15.50 -5.09 6.71
CA LYS A 198 15.51 -3.69 6.33
C LYS A 198 16.58 -3.39 5.27
N ARG A 199 17.83 -3.78 5.50
CA ARG A 199 18.94 -3.53 4.56
C ARG A 199 18.73 -4.22 3.22
N ALA A 200 18.29 -5.48 3.24
CA ALA A 200 17.98 -6.21 2.01
C ALA A 200 16.88 -5.55 1.16
N TRP A 201 15.92 -4.89 1.81
CA TRP A 201 14.91 -4.08 1.11
C TRP A 201 15.50 -2.77 0.58
N ILE A 202 16.29 -2.05 1.37
CA ILE A 202 16.92 -0.79 0.97
C ILE A 202 17.84 -1.00 -0.24
N GLU A 203 18.67 -2.05 -0.23
CA GLU A 203 19.56 -2.40 -1.34
C GLU A 203 18.78 -2.59 -2.64
N ARG A 204 17.62 -3.26 -2.59
CA ARG A 204 16.75 -3.44 -3.76
C ARG A 204 16.13 -2.12 -4.20
N VAL A 205 15.54 -1.37 -3.27
CA VAL A 205 14.78 -0.15 -3.57
C VAL A 205 15.66 0.99 -4.07
N ARG A 206 16.92 1.08 -3.64
CA ARG A 206 17.88 2.06 -4.16
C ARG A 206 18.22 1.90 -5.64
N ASN A 207 17.94 0.73 -6.23
CA ASN A 207 18.13 0.50 -7.66
C ASN A 207 16.91 0.91 -8.51
N LEU A 208 15.83 1.40 -7.88
CA LEU A 208 14.62 1.88 -8.55
C LEU A 208 14.67 3.39 -8.74
N ASP A 209 14.02 3.89 -9.79
CA ASP A 209 13.86 5.33 -10.05
C ASP A 209 12.53 5.81 -9.46
N ILE A 210 12.58 6.39 -8.26
CA ILE A 210 11.38 6.70 -7.46
C ILE A 210 11.26 8.21 -7.26
N ASP A 211 10.21 8.79 -7.83
CA ASP A 211 9.80 10.18 -7.61
C ASP A 211 8.80 10.30 -6.46
N ILE A 212 8.02 9.25 -6.19
CA ILE A 212 7.00 9.22 -5.14
C ILE A 212 7.10 7.92 -4.32
N LEU A 213 7.25 8.04 -3.00
CA LEU A 213 7.12 6.92 -2.07
C LEU A 213 5.82 7.08 -1.26
N ALA A 214 4.94 6.10 -1.39
CA ALA A 214 3.53 6.16 -0.98
C ALA A 214 3.21 5.10 0.09
N PRO A 215 3.31 5.42 1.38
CA PRO A 215 3.09 4.45 2.47
C PRO A 215 1.60 4.20 2.73
N GLN A 216 1.28 3.06 3.35
CA GLN A 216 -0.06 2.70 3.81
C GLN A 216 -0.57 3.60 4.94
N HIS A 217 0.31 4.25 5.70
CA HIS A 217 -0.11 5.21 6.74
C HIS A 217 0.69 6.50 6.65
N GLY A 218 0.07 7.62 7.03
CA GLY A 218 0.76 8.90 7.08
C GLY A 218 0.88 9.56 5.72
N ARG A 219 2.02 10.22 5.45
CA ARG A 219 2.18 11.16 4.35
C ARG A 219 3.03 10.58 3.21
N ILE A 220 2.81 11.09 2.01
CA ILE A 220 3.54 10.70 0.80
C ILE A 220 4.84 11.51 0.69
N PHE A 221 5.95 10.84 0.37
CA PHE A 221 7.25 11.45 0.10
C PHE A 221 7.38 11.75 -1.39
N LYS A 222 7.99 12.88 -1.73
CA LYS A 222 8.19 13.30 -3.13
C LYS A 222 9.59 13.87 -3.35
N GLY A 223 10.14 13.62 -4.54
CA GLY A 223 11.43 14.15 -4.97
C GLY A 223 12.55 13.78 -4.00
N ASP A 224 13.35 14.76 -3.58
CA ASP A 224 14.54 14.53 -2.74
C ASP A 224 14.21 13.88 -1.38
N ASP A 225 13.00 14.08 -0.85
CA ASP A 225 12.58 13.47 0.42
C ASP A 225 12.46 11.94 0.33
N VAL A 226 12.34 11.36 -0.88
CA VAL A 226 12.42 9.90 -1.08
C VAL A 226 13.82 9.39 -0.73
N LYS A 227 14.87 10.06 -1.23
CA LYS A 227 16.26 9.68 -0.95
C LYS A 227 16.59 9.90 0.53
N ARG A 228 16.18 11.04 1.08
CA ARG A 228 16.34 11.35 2.52
C ARG A 228 15.66 10.30 3.39
N PHE A 229 14.47 9.82 3.02
CA PHE A 229 13.80 8.73 3.71
C PHE A 229 14.62 7.44 3.70
N LEU A 230 15.12 7.02 2.54
CA LEU A 230 15.92 5.79 2.42
C LEU A 230 17.21 5.87 3.25
N ASP A 231 17.89 7.02 3.23
CA ASP A 231 19.10 7.26 4.03
C ASP A 231 18.80 7.23 5.54
N TRP A 232 17.72 7.89 5.97
CA TRP A 232 17.28 7.86 7.36
C TRP A 232 16.89 6.44 7.81
N PHE A 233 16.14 5.71 6.99
CA PHE A 233 15.68 4.37 7.35
C PHE A 233 16.86 3.40 7.43
N ASP A 234 17.85 3.51 6.54
CA ASP A 234 19.07 2.71 6.60
C ASP A 234 19.87 2.93 7.89
N ALA A 235 19.98 4.18 8.33
CA ALA A 235 20.66 4.54 9.57
C ALA A 235 19.88 4.09 10.83
N LEU A 236 18.55 4.06 10.78
CA LEU A 236 17.71 3.77 11.93
C LEU A 236 17.88 2.32 12.43
N GLN A 237 18.26 2.14 13.69
CA GLN A 237 18.24 0.82 14.33
C GLN A 237 16.80 0.39 14.61
N VAL A 238 16.40 -0.79 14.16
CA VAL A 238 15.03 -1.33 14.31
C VAL A 238 15.00 -2.65 15.08
N GLY A 239 13.82 -3.04 15.56
CA GLY A 239 13.63 -4.24 16.39
C GLY A 239 14.13 -4.06 17.82
N ILE A 240 14.36 -2.82 18.23
CA ILE A 240 15.00 -2.46 19.51
C ILE A 240 14.05 -1.79 20.52
N ALA A 241 12.84 -1.41 20.09
CA ALA A 241 11.83 -0.86 20.99
C ALA A 241 11.06 -2.00 21.67
N VAL A 242 11.72 -2.65 22.63
CA VAL A 242 11.17 -3.74 23.48
C VAL A 242 10.58 -3.22 24.78
#